data_AF-X0XBC9-F1
#
_entry.id   AF-X0XBC9-F1
#
_cell.length_a   1.000
_cell.length_b   1.000
_cell.length_c   1.000
_cell.angle_alpha   90.00
_cell.angle_beta   90.00
_cell.angle_gamma   90.00
#
_symmetry.space_group_name_H-M   'P 1'
#
loop_
_entity.id
_entity.type
_entity.pdbx_description
1 polymer ?
#
loop_
_entity_poly.entity_id
_entity_poly.type
_entity_poly.pdbx_seq_one_letter_code
_entity_poly.pdbx_strand_id
1 'polypeptide(L)'
;AACGALGDGCEADADCCAGLACIEWTCAPTDDVPDGSDGGDDGDGGAPVEHPGGVVADHTAAADFDSIPATALDAAKSGFRIFYGHTSHGSQIVTGMNMLDTGPGTLSMEEDEGVDLGHNGYLGWVDITREVLGRPSDETNMVMWSWCGGCSDNTEEGIDAYLDAMDQLEHDHPDVLFVYMTGHLDEEGTGPEGNLYVRNNQIRDYCTANDKILYDFADIESYDPDGNYYPYETDWCNWCEDWCASHSCPTG
;
A
#
# COMPACT_ATOMS: atom_id res chain seq x y z
N ALA A 1 -19.48 -19.92 24.16
CA ALA A 1 -19.59 -21.40 24.24
C ALA A 1 -18.44 -21.97 23.43
N ALA A 2 -17.77 -23.00 23.93
CA ALA A 2 -16.51 -23.51 23.41
C ALA A 2 -16.59 -24.05 21.96
N CYS A 3 -15.61 -23.73 21.13
CA CYS A 3 -15.08 -24.58 20.06
C CYS A 3 -13.64 -24.93 20.48
N GLY A 4 -13.20 -26.18 20.62
CA GLY A 4 -13.55 -27.36 19.85
C GLY A 4 -12.51 -27.51 18.75
N ALA A 5 -11.48 -28.31 19.02
CA ALA A 5 -10.31 -28.54 18.17
C ALA A 5 -10.66 -28.81 16.70
N LEU A 6 -10.00 -28.09 15.79
CA LEU A 6 -9.77 -28.49 14.41
C LEU A 6 -8.27 -28.32 14.15
N GLY A 7 -7.64 -29.40 13.70
CA GLY A 7 -6.23 -29.48 13.37
C GLY A 7 -5.95 -29.14 11.90
N ASP A 8 -4.66 -28.93 11.66
CA ASP A 8 -3.93 -28.82 10.39
C ASP A 8 -4.39 -27.75 9.40
N GLY A 9 -3.70 -26.61 9.44
CA GLY A 9 -3.72 -25.54 8.43
C GLY A 9 -4.28 -24.21 8.94
N CYS A 10 -3.49 -23.46 9.72
CA CYS A 10 -3.76 -22.05 9.99
C CYS A 10 -3.02 -21.19 8.96
N GLU A 11 -3.70 -20.83 7.87
CA GLU A 11 -3.50 -19.48 7.33
C GLU A 11 -4.27 -18.53 8.25
N ALA A 12 -3.72 -17.35 8.53
CA ALA A 12 -4.28 -16.36 9.43
C ALA A 12 -5.54 -15.73 8.80
N ASP A 13 -6.63 -16.48 8.78
CA ASP A 13 -7.91 -16.06 8.19
C ASP A 13 -8.69 -15.17 9.18
N ALA A 14 -9.34 -14.15 8.61
CA ALA A 14 -9.93 -12.96 9.22
C ALA A 14 -11.15 -13.19 10.16
N ASP A 15 -11.26 -14.34 10.84
CA ASP A 15 -12.50 -14.79 11.47
C ASP A 15 -12.61 -14.53 12.99
N CYS A 16 -11.63 -13.85 13.62
CA CYS A 16 -11.68 -13.58 15.07
C CYS A 16 -12.55 -12.37 15.49
N CYS A 17 -13.02 -11.51 14.57
CA CYS A 17 -13.74 -10.28 14.92
C CYS A 17 -15.20 -10.18 14.44
N ALA A 18 -15.72 -11.16 13.69
CA ALA A 18 -17.09 -11.09 13.16
C ALA A 18 -18.15 -11.55 14.18
N GLY A 19 -18.38 -10.74 15.20
CA GLY A 19 -19.39 -11.02 16.23
C GLY A 19 -20.24 -9.81 16.58
N LEU A 20 -21.30 -9.54 15.82
CA LEU A 20 -22.69 -9.34 16.30
C LEU A 20 -23.60 -8.78 15.20
N ALA A 21 -24.67 -9.53 14.94
CA ALA A 21 -25.80 -9.14 14.12
C ALA A 21 -26.58 -7.94 14.68
N CYS A 22 -27.03 -7.03 13.80
CA CYS A 22 -28.30 -6.29 13.90
C CYS A 22 -28.65 -5.69 12.51
N ILE A 23 -29.55 -6.33 11.76
CA ILE A 23 -30.95 -5.92 11.52
C ILE A 23 -31.11 -4.91 10.36
N GLU A 24 -31.78 -5.41 9.31
CA GLU A 24 -32.29 -4.71 8.14
C GLU A 24 -33.04 -3.41 8.47
N TRP A 25 -32.84 -2.36 7.66
CA TRP A 25 -33.90 -1.38 7.36
C TRP A 25 -33.70 -0.79 5.96
N THR A 26 -34.66 -1.10 5.07
CA THR A 26 -34.85 -0.40 3.80
C THR A 26 -35.67 0.87 4.04
N CYS A 27 -35.31 1.97 3.37
CA CYS A 27 -36.25 2.97 2.86
C CYS A 27 -35.54 4.04 2.02
N ALA A 28 -35.81 4.05 0.70
CA ALA A 28 -35.91 5.28 -0.10
C ALA A 28 -37.39 5.76 -0.01
N PRO A 29 -37.73 7.06 -0.21
CA PRO A 29 -37.71 7.66 -1.55
C PRO A 29 -37.39 9.18 -1.65
N THR A 30 -37.05 9.55 -2.89
CA THR A 30 -37.15 10.80 -3.69
C THR A 30 -37.64 12.12 -3.07
N ASP A 31 -37.03 13.24 -3.51
CA ASP A 31 -37.73 14.26 -4.32
C ASP A 31 -36.76 15.29 -4.96
N ASP A 32 -37.09 15.63 -6.22
CA ASP A 32 -36.50 16.62 -7.13
C ASP A 32 -36.50 18.08 -6.62
N VAL A 33 -35.62 18.93 -7.17
CA VAL A 33 -35.92 20.24 -7.84
C VAL A 33 -34.64 20.76 -8.60
N PRO A 34 -34.74 21.46 -9.75
CA PRO A 34 -33.69 21.52 -10.79
C PRO A 34 -33.03 22.89 -11.09
N ASP A 35 -31.99 22.80 -11.95
CA ASP A 35 -31.46 23.70 -13.01
C ASP A 35 -30.91 25.11 -12.68
N GLY A 36 -29.76 25.41 -13.30
CA GLY A 36 -29.14 26.73 -13.39
C GLY A 36 -27.76 26.69 -14.07
N SER A 37 -27.76 26.59 -15.39
CA SER A 37 -26.60 26.67 -16.31
C SER A 37 -25.98 28.07 -16.40
N ASP A 38 -24.64 28.16 -16.55
CA ASP A 38 -23.94 28.87 -17.66
C ASP A 38 -22.41 28.96 -17.46
N GLY A 39 -21.66 28.49 -18.46
CA GLY A 39 -20.57 29.24 -19.11
C GLY A 39 -19.14 29.17 -18.58
N GLY A 40 -18.30 28.36 -19.23
CA GLY A 40 -17.14 28.90 -19.99
C GLY A 40 -15.74 28.93 -19.35
N ASP A 41 -14.93 28.01 -19.86
CA ASP A 41 -13.53 28.18 -20.31
C ASP A 41 -12.34 28.16 -19.32
N ASP A 42 -11.30 27.52 -19.85
CA ASP A 42 -9.88 27.61 -19.52
C ASP A 42 -9.32 26.75 -18.37
N GLY A 43 -8.96 25.51 -18.74
CA GLY A 43 -7.63 24.97 -18.44
C GLY A 43 -7.33 24.59 -17.00
N ASP A 44 -7.95 23.51 -16.53
CA ASP A 44 -7.48 22.81 -15.33
C ASP A 44 -6.27 21.93 -15.68
N GLY A 45 -5.13 22.57 -15.90
CA GLY A 45 -3.85 21.92 -15.65
C GLY A 45 -3.67 21.92 -14.15
N GLY A 46 -4.00 20.79 -13.51
CA GLY A 46 -3.91 20.60 -12.07
C GLY A 46 -2.60 21.18 -11.53
N ALA A 47 -2.69 21.96 -10.47
CA ALA A 47 -1.51 22.50 -9.81
C ALA A 47 -0.55 21.34 -9.47
N PRO A 48 0.77 21.47 -9.71
CA PRO A 48 1.73 20.43 -9.36
C PRO A 48 1.51 20.02 -7.91
N VAL A 49 1.36 18.72 -7.68
CA VAL A 49 1.37 18.19 -6.31
C VAL A 49 2.75 18.50 -5.74
N GLU A 50 2.79 19.25 -4.63
CA GLU A 50 4.04 19.45 -3.89
C GLU A 50 4.50 18.08 -3.39
N HIS A 51 5.50 17.51 -4.05
CA HIS A 51 6.11 16.23 -3.66
C HIS A 51 6.78 16.41 -2.28
N PRO A 52 6.28 15.78 -1.21
CA PRO A 52 7.00 15.78 0.06
C PRO A 52 8.21 14.86 -0.13
N GLY A 53 9.34 15.44 -0.54
CA GLY A 53 10.55 14.67 -0.73
C GLY A 53 10.99 14.02 0.59
N GLY A 54 11.38 12.74 0.54
CA GLY A 54 11.96 12.00 1.67
C GLY A 54 10.95 11.51 2.72
N VAL A 55 9.74 11.14 2.30
CA VAL A 55 8.76 10.47 3.18
C VAL A 55 9.00 8.97 3.19
N VAL A 56 9.15 8.38 4.37
CA VAL A 56 9.27 6.94 4.56
C VAL A 56 8.14 6.48 5.48
N ALA A 57 7.36 5.51 5.02
CA ALA A 57 6.39 4.76 5.81
C ALA A 57 7.02 3.42 6.20
N ASP A 58 7.56 3.34 7.42
CA ASP A 58 8.26 2.20 8.00
C ASP A 58 7.56 1.73 9.30
N HIS A 59 8.18 0.86 10.11
CA HIS A 59 7.58 0.38 11.37
C HIS A 59 7.24 1.49 12.37
N THR A 60 7.88 2.67 12.27
CA THR A 60 7.62 3.80 13.15
C THR A 60 6.34 4.56 12.77
N ALA A 61 5.93 4.49 11.50
CA ALA A 61 4.76 5.20 11.00
C ALA A 61 3.46 4.77 11.69
N ALA A 62 3.34 3.49 12.07
CA ALA A 62 2.16 2.99 12.77
C ALA A 62 2.00 3.61 14.17
N ALA A 63 3.10 3.85 14.88
CA ALA A 63 3.08 4.48 16.21
C ALA A 63 2.65 5.96 16.15
N ASP A 64 2.84 6.60 15.00
CA ASP A 64 2.48 7.99 14.76
C ASP A 64 1.02 8.17 14.27
N PHE A 65 0.25 7.10 14.11
CA PHE A 65 -1.13 7.18 13.57
C PHE A 65 -2.02 8.16 14.35
N ASP A 66 -1.99 8.13 15.69
CA ASP A 66 -2.77 9.04 16.55
C ASP A 66 -2.33 10.51 16.42
N SER A 67 -1.14 10.76 15.86
CA SER A 67 -0.63 12.11 15.60
C SER A 67 -1.12 12.70 14.27
N ILE A 68 -1.66 11.86 13.37
CA ILE A 68 -2.17 12.28 12.07
C ILE A 68 -3.45 13.11 12.30
N PRO A 69 -3.48 14.40 11.92
CA PRO A 69 -4.67 15.22 12.09
C PRO A 69 -5.84 14.64 11.31
N ALA A 70 -7.05 14.61 11.89
CA ALA A 70 -8.26 14.18 11.20
C ALA A 70 -8.48 14.93 9.86
N THR A 71 -8.07 16.21 9.81
CA THR A 71 -8.12 17.01 8.57
C THR A 71 -7.20 16.48 7.47
N ALA A 72 -6.07 15.84 7.81
CA ALA A 72 -5.19 15.19 6.84
C ALA A 72 -5.82 13.90 6.31
N LEU A 73 -6.50 13.13 7.17
CA LEU A 73 -7.27 11.95 6.74
C LEU A 73 -8.42 12.34 5.80
N ASP A 74 -9.17 13.41 6.13
CA ASP A 74 -10.23 13.94 5.27
C ASP A 74 -9.67 14.44 3.93
N ALA A 75 -8.52 15.12 3.95
CA ALA A 75 -7.83 15.56 2.74
C ALA A 75 -7.42 14.36 1.87
N ALA A 76 -6.81 13.33 2.46
CA ALA A 76 -6.41 12.12 1.75
C ALA A 76 -7.62 11.42 1.10
N LYS A 77 -8.72 11.23 1.83
CA LYS A 77 -9.97 10.64 1.33
C LYS A 77 -10.57 11.43 0.17
N SER A 78 -10.55 12.75 0.25
CA SER A 78 -11.13 13.60 -0.79
C SER A 78 -10.23 13.75 -2.03
N GLY A 79 -8.91 13.79 -1.82
CA GLY A 79 -7.93 14.21 -2.81
C GLY A 79 -7.22 13.07 -3.52
N PHE A 80 -6.91 11.96 -2.83
CA PHE A 80 -6.16 10.87 -3.46
C PHE A 80 -7.05 9.96 -4.31
N ARG A 81 -6.48 9.57 -5.44
CA ARG A 81 -6.99 8.62 -6.42
C ARG A 81 -5.84 7.70 -6.73
N ILE A 82 -5.85 6.54 -6.09
CA ILE A 82 -4.71 5.65 -6.01
C ILE A 82 -4.89 4.55 -7.04
N PHE A 83 -3.85 4.26 -7.81
CA PHE A 83 -3.73 3.00 -8.53
C PHE A 83 -2.71 2.13 -7.80
N TYR A 84 -3.11 0.92 -7.43
CA TYR A 84 -2.28 -0.06 -6.73
C TYR A 84 -2.23 -1.37 -7.49
N GLY A 85 -1.05 -1.72 -7.99
CA GLY A 85 -0.83 -2.99 -8.69
C GLY A 85 -0.08 -3.99 -7.82
N HIS A 86 -0.60 -5.22 -7.72
CA HIS A 86 -0.02 -6.27 -6.89
C HIS A 86 -0.44 -7.67 -7.31
N THR A 87 0.17 -8.66 -6.66
CA THR A 87 -0.37 -10.02 -6.62
C THR A 87 -0.59 -10.44 -5.15
N SER A 88 -0.54 -11.73 -4.83
CA SER A 88 -0.98 -12.27 -3.55
C SER A 88 -0.32 -11.60 -2.33
N HIS A 89 0.99 -11.36 -2.35
CA HIS A 89 1.70 -10.79 -1.19
C HIS A 89 1.49 -9.28 -1.00
N GLY A 90 0.96 -8.57 -1.99
CA GLY A 90 0.59 -7.14 -1.83
C GLY A 90 -0.81 -6.92 -1.22
N SER A 91 -1.62 -7.97 -1.08
CA SER A 91 -3.02 -7.86 -0.61
C SER A 91 -3.19 -7.33 0.83
N GLN A 92 -2.11 -7.26 1.61
CA GLN A 92 -2.14 -6.78 3.00
C GLN A 92 -2.61 -5.32 3.10
N ILE A 93 -2.19 -4.45 2.18
CA ILE A 93 -2.62 -3.04 2.14
C ILE A 93 -4.12 -2.97 1.88
N VAL A 94 -4.62 -3.75 0.94
CA VAL A 94 -6.05 -3.80 0.57
C VAL A 94 -6.89 -4.34 1.73
N THR A 95 -6.40 -5.37 2.41
CA THR A 95 -7.03 -5.91 3.63
C THR A 95 -7.12 -4.85 4.71
N GLY A 96 -6.02 -4.14 5.00
CA GLY A 96 -6.00 -3.03 5.96
C GLY A 96 -6.97 -1.90 5.57
N MET A 97 -7.02 -1.53 4.30
CA MET A 97 -7.96 -0.52 3.80
C MET A 97 -9.42 -0.94 3.97
N ASN A 98 -9.75 -2.21 3.73
CA ASN A 98 -11.08 -2.77 3.95
C ASN A 98 -11.46 -2.79 5.44
N MET A 99 -10.50 -3.02 6.34
CA MET A 99 -10.73 -2.92 7.80
C MET A 99 -11.05 -1.48 8.23
N LEU A 100 -10.50 -0.49 7.54
CA LEU A 100 -10.74 0.93 7.80
C LEU A 100 -12.02 1.46 7.13
N ASP A 101 -12.54 0.78 6.10
CA ASP A 101 -13.75 1.12 5.36
C ASP A 101 -15.03 0.86 6.19
N THR A 102 -15.28 1.71 7.18
CA THR A 102 -16.43 1.63 8.09
C THR A 102 -17.34 2.88 8.05
N GLY A 103 -17.18 3.78 7.07
CA GLY A 103 -17.99 5.00 6.97
C GLY A 103 -17.84 5.81 5.67
N PRO A 104 -18.67 6.85 5.46
CA PRO A 104 -18.67 7.63 4.22
C PRO A 104 -17.35 8.41 4.01
N GLY A 105 -16.88 8.45 2.76
CA GLY A 105 -15.63 9.11 2.36
C GLY A 105 -14.44 8.16 2.42
N THR A 106 -14.49 7.07 1.65
CA THR A 106 -13.42 6.08 1.55
C THR A 106 -12.30 6.61 0.66
N LEU A 107 -11.06 6.18 0.95
CA LEU A 107 -9.93 6.42 0.07
C LEU A 107 -10.21 5.72 -1.27
N SER A 108 -10.09 6.43 -2.38
CA SER A 108 -10.34 5.86 -3.71
C SER A 108 -9.10 5.11 -4.19
N MET A 109 -9.22 3.81 -4.37
CA MET A 109 -8.14 2.94 -4.86
C MET A 109 -8.67 2.03 -5.97
N GLU A 110 -8.02 2.07 -7.13
CA GLU A 110 -8.15 1.09 -8.21
C GLU A 110 -7.06 0.03 -8.04
N GLU A 111 -7.44 -1.24 -8.12
CA GLU A 111 -6.57 -2.40 -7.90
C GLU A 111 -6.30 -3.12 -9.22
N ASP A 112 -5.04 -3.51 -9.46
CA ASP A 112 -4.65 -4.47 -10.50
C ASP A 112 -3.99 -5.68 -9.85
N GLU A 113 -4.73 -6.79 -9.76
CA GLU A 113 -4.25 -8.05 -9.18
C GLU A 113 -3.53 -8.96 -10.21
N GLY A 114 -3.34 -8.49 -11.44
CA GLY A 114 -2.91 -9.32 -12.57
C GLY A 114 -1.40 -9.50 -12.67
N VAL A 115 -0.63 -8.49 -12.26
CA VAL A 115 0.84 -8.50 -12.27
C VAL A 115 1.41 -7.71 -11.08
N ASP A 116 2.70 -7.92 -10.81
CA ASP A 116 3.47 -7.17 -9.83
C ASP A 116 4.78 -6.64 -10.46
N LEU A 117 5.68 -6.09 -9.65
CA LEU A 117 6.99 -5.62 -10.09
C LEU A 117 7.88 -6.73 -10.69
N GLY A 118 7.52 -7.99 -10.49
CA GLY A 118 8.10 -9.15 -11.14
C GLY A 118 9.53 -9.43 -10.75
N HIS A 119 10.21 -10.19 -11.60
CA HIS A 119 11.56 -10.71 -11.37
C HIS A 119 12.51 -10.23 -12.47
N ASN A 120 13.81 -10.19 -12.20
CA ASN A 120 14.87 -9.99 -13.20
C ASN A 120 14.68 -8.72 -14.07
N GLY A 121 14.32 -7.59 -13.46
CA GLY A 121 14.09 -6.33 -14.17
C GLY A 121 12.88 -6.33 -15.10
N TYR A 122 11.83 -7.06 -14.76
CA TYR A 122 10.55 -7.03 -15.47
C TYR A 122 9.90 -5.64 -15.40
N LEU A 123 9.40 -5.15 -16.54
CA LEU A 123 8.81 -3.79 -16.67
C LEU A 123 7.41 -3.79 -17.29
N GLY A 124 6.70 -4.93 -17.31
CA GLY A 124 5.35 -4.95 -17.90
C GLY A 124 4.33 -4.09 -17.14
N TRP A 125 4.55 -3.86 -15.86
CA TRP A 125 3.77 -2.93 -15.03
C TRP A 125 3.88 -1.46 -15.49
N VAL A 126 4.96 -1.09 -16.20
CA VAL A 126 5.14 0.28 -16.73
C VAL A 126 4.12 0.59 -17.82
N ASP A 127 3.88 -0.36 -18.73
CA ASP A 127 2.90 -0.19 -19.81
C ASP A 127 1.48 -0.07 -19.23
N ILE A 128 1.15 -0.85 -18.20
CA ILE A 128 -0.12 -0.76 -17.47
C ILE A 128 -0.26 0.61 -16.81
N THR A 129 0.77 1.07 -16.12
CA THR A 129 0.78 2.39 -15.47
C THR A 129 0.49 3.51 -16.48
N ARG A 130 1.16 3.48 -17.64
CA ARG A 130 0.92 4.46 -18.71
C ARG A 130 -0.46 4.36 -19.32
N GLU A 131 -1.02 3.15 -19.42
CA GLU A 131 -2.39 2.96 -19.88
C GLU A 131 -3.39 3.57 -18.91
N VAL A 132 -3.23 3.33 -17.61
CA VAL A 132 -4.05 3.90 -16.53
C VAL A 132 -4.01 5.44 -16.60
N LEU A 133 -2.82 6.02 -16.48
CA LEU A 133 -2.62 7.47 -16.49
C LEU A 133 -3.00 8.16 -17.82
N GLY A 134 -3.14 7.39 -18.91
CA GLY A 134 -3.56 7.89 -20.22
C GLY A 134 -5.08 7.93 -20.43
N ARG A 135 -5.89 7.41 -19.49
CA ARG A 135 -7.35 7.33 -19.64
C ARG A 135 -7.99 8.74 -19.56
N PRO A 136 -8.92 9.11 -20.47
CA PRO A 136 -9.48 10.47 -20.54
C PRO A 136 -10.27 10.95 -19.31
N SER A 137 -10.63 10.05 -18.40
CA SER A 137 -11.43 10.33 -17.20
C SER A 137 -10.75 9.83 -15.93
N ASP A 138 -9.46 9.47 -16.01
CA ASP A 138 -8.75 9.02 -14.84
C ASP A 138 -8.23 10.22 -14.05
N GLU A 139 -8.53 10.21 -12.76
CA GLU A 139 -8.09 11.21 -11.79
C GLU A 139 -6.90 10.69 -10.97
N THR A 140 -6.34 9.52 -11.33
CA THR A 140 -5.22 8.88 -10.63
C THR A 140 -4.07 9.88 -10.45
N ASN A 141 -3.75 10.14 -9.19
CA ASN A 141 -2.71 11.06 -8.78
C ASN A 141 -1.71 10.43 -7.81
N MET A 142 -1.83 9.12 -7.59
CA MET A 142 -0.87 8.33 -6.83
C MET A 142 -0.80 6.91 -7.42
N VAL A 143 0.41 6.43 -7.66
CA VAL A 143 0.69 5.08 -8.18
C VAL A 143 1.62 4.37 -7.22
N MET A 144 1.28 3.11 -6.92
CA MET A 144 2.12 2.21 -6.15
C MET A 144 2.07 0.81 -6.76
N TRP A 145 3.20 0.12 -6.75
CA TRP A 145 3.29 -1.28 -7.17
C TRP A 145 3.99 -2.08 -6.09
N SER A 146 3.55 -3.32 -5.90
CA SER A 146 4.16 -4.23 -4.92
C SER A 146 5.14 -5.20 -5.54
N TRP A 147 6.03 -5.72 -4.70
CA TRP A 147 6.73 -6.96 -4.95
C TRP A 147 5.94 -8.13 -4.36
N CYS A 148 5.88 -9.24 -5.10
CA CYS A 148 5.67 -10.56 -4.51
C CYS A 148 7.06 -11.10 -4.10
N GLY A 149 7.47 -12.30 -4.53
CA GLY A 149 8.83 -12.81 -4.26
C GLY A 149 9.95 -12.21 -5.11
N GLY A 150 9.63 -11.40 -6.12
CA GLY A 150 10.59 -11.00 -7.15
C GLY A 150 11.67 -10.01 -6.74
N CYS A 151 11.59 -9.44 -5.54
CA CYS A 151 12.70 -8.67 -4.96
C CYS A 151 13.82 -9.61 -4.46
N SER A 152 13.46 -10.78 -3.95
CA SER A 152 14.36 -11.70 -3.24
C SER A 152 15.37 -12.40 -4.15
N ASP A 153 14.98 -12.72 -5.37
CA ASP A 153 15.83 -13.32 -6.39
C ASP A 153 16.35 -12.33 -7.44
N ASN A 154 16.06 -11.03 -7.28
CA ASN A 154 16.46 -10.02 -8.24
C ASN A 154 17.97 -9.72 -8.20
N THR A 155 18.48 -9.17 -9.30
CA THR A 155 19.87 -8.70 -9.38
C THR A 155 19.96 -7.20 -9.08
N GLU A 156 21.17 -6.69 -8.92
CA GLU A 156 21.42 -5.25 -8.81
C GLU A 156 20.87 -4.50 -10.02
N GLU A 157 21.15 -4.99 -11.22
CA GLU A 157 20.69 -4.38 -12.46
C GLU A 157 19.16 -4.48 -12.63
N GLY A 158 18.53 -5.53 -12.08
CA GLY A 158 17.08 -5.67 -12.13
C GLY A 158 16.35 -4.71 -11.19
N ILE A 159 16.92 -4.44 -10.00
CA ILE A 159 16.44 -3.38 -9.12
C ILE A 159 16.71 -1.99 -9.72
N ASP A 160 17.87 -1.78 -10.34
CA ASP A 160 18.15 -0.51 -11.05
C ASP A 160 17.14 -0.27 -12.17
N ALA A 161 16.73 -1.30 -12.92
CA ALA A 161 15.69 -1.18 -13.93
C ALA A 161 14.34 -0.73 -13.37
N TYR A 162 13.96 -1.22 -12.18
CA TYR A 162 12.78 -0.75 -11.46
C TYR A 162 12.90 0.74 -11.08
N LEU A 163 14.03 1.12 -10.47
CA LEU A 163 14.28 2.49 -10.02
C LEU A 163 14.32 3.49 -11.19
N ASP A 164 15.00 3.15 -12.28
CA ASP A 164 15.06 3.95 -13.50
C ASP A 164 13.67 4.11 -14.14
N ALA A 165 12.84 3.07 -14.12
CA ALA A 165 11.48 3.11 -14.67
C ALA A 165 10.56 4.00 -13.81
N MET A 166 10.65 3.91 -12.49
CA MET A 166 9.90 4.78 -11.57
C MET A 166 10.30 6.25 -11.76
N ASP A 167 11.60 6.55 -11.84
CA ASP A 167 12.08 7.93 -12.06
C ASP A 167 11.62 8.49 -13.43
N GLN A 168 11.61 7.65 -14.47
CA GLN A 168 11.09 8.05 -15.77
C GLN A 168 9.57 8.32 -15.72
N LEU A 169 8.81 7.54 -14.96
CA LEU A 169 7.37 7.77 -14.78
C LEU A 169 7.09 9.06 -14.00
N GLU A 170 7.86 9.35 -12.95
CA GLU A 170 7.81 10.62 -12.22
C GLU A 170 8.13 11.81 -13.14
N HIS A 171 9.10 11.66 -14.05
CA HIS A 171 9.43 12.69 -15.03
C HIS A 171 8.31 12.89 -16.06
N ASP A 172 7.71 11.80 -16.52
CA ASP A 172 6.65 11.81 -17.53
C ASP A 172 5.31 12.33 -16.95
N HIS A 173 5.07 12.15 -15.66
CA HIS A 173 3.83 12.47 -14.94
C HIS A 173 4.09 13.28 -13.64
N PRO A 174 4.52 14.54 -13.75
CA PRO A 174 4.97 15.35 -12.61
C PRO A 174 3.86 15.70 -11.59
N ASP A 175 2.60 15.52 -11.97
CA ASP A 175 1.39 15.71 -11.18
C ASP A 175 0.92 14.43 -10.45
N VAL A 176 1.61 13.30 -10.66
CA VAL A 176 1.32 12.01 -10.02
C VAL A 176 2.40 11.70 -8.99
N LEU A 177 1.98 11.26 -7.81
CA LEU A 177 2.87 10.73 -6.77
C LEU A 177 3.23 9.27 -7.08
N PHE A 178 4.51 8.92 -7.09
CA PHE A 178 4.96 7.55 -7.23
C PHE A 178 5.55 7.05 -5.91
N VAL A 179 4.95 6.01 -5.35
CA VAL A 179 5.38 5.41 -4.09
C VAL A 179 6.27 4.21 -4.39
N TYR A 180 7.53 4.30 -3.99
CA TYR A 180 8.49 3.21 -4.07
C TYR A 180 8.22 2.20 -2.95
N MET A 181 8.60 0.94 -3.17
CA MET A 181 8.34 -0.14 -2.21
C MET A 181 9.52 -1.10 -2.14
N THR A 182 9.92 -1.48 -0.93
CA THR A 182 10.84 -2.62 -0.72
C THR A 182 10.08 -3.94 -0.87
N GLY A 183 10.79 -5.04 -1.14
CA GLY A 183 10.19 -6.38 -1.04
C GLY A 183 9.72 -6.72 0.37
N HIS A 184 8.85 -7.72 0.50
CA HIS A 184 8.50 -8.34 1.78
C HIS A 184 9.60 -9.34 2.19
N LEU A 185 9.71 -9.62 3.48
CA LEU A 185 10.55 -10.68 4.03
C LEU A 185 10.01 -12.04 3.57
N ASP A 186 10.94 -12.92 3.19
CA ASP A 186 10.63 -14.30 2.82
C ASP A 186 11.78 -15.23 3.25
N GLU A 187 11.52 -16.54 3.22
CA GLU A 187 12.50 -17.55 3.62
C GLU A 187 13.78 -17.54 2.73
N GLU A 188 13.66 -17.10 1.47
CA GLU A 188 14.73 -17.19 0.46
C GLU A 188 15.78 -16.08 0.59
N GLY A 189 15.40 -14.94 1.16
CA GLY A 189 16.20 -13.73 1.25
C GLY A 189 16.52 -13.26 2.68
N THR A 190 16.08 -13.99 3.72
CA THR A 190 16.21 -13.57 5.13
C THR A 190 17.64 -13.23 5.57
N GLY A 191 17.71 -12.32 6.55
CA GLY A 191 18.94 -11.98 7.25
C GLY A 191 19.71 -10.81 6.64
N PRO A 192 20.55 -10.11 7.43
CA PRO A 192 21.32 -8.95 6.98
C PRO A 192 22.39 -9.25 5.90
N GLU A 193 22.55 -10.52 5.52
CA GLU A 193 23.50 -10.98 4.49
C GLU A 193 22.79 -11.56 3.26
N GLY A 194 21.46 -11.69 3.30
CA GLY A 194 20.64 -12.25 2.22
C GLY A 194 20.49 -11.31 1.03
N ASN A 195 20.19 -11.86 -0.15
CA ASN A 195 20.06 -11.05 -1.36
C ASN A 195 18.94 -10.02 -1.24
N LEU A 196 17.78 -10.42 -0.72
CA LEU A 196 16.64 -9.53 -0.43
C LEU A 196 17.06 -8.34 0.43
N TYR A 197 17.77 -8.58 1.53
CA TYR A 197 18.25 -7.49 2.40
C TYR A 197 19.13 -6.50 1.63
N VAL A 198 20.02 -6.99 0.76
CA VAL A 198 20.87 -6.13 -0.08
C VAL A 198 20.03 -5.37 -1.11
N ARG A 199 19.04 -6.01 -1.76
CA ARG A 199 18.15 -5.36 -2.75
C ARG A 199 17.23 -4.32 -2.10
N ASN A 200 16.67 -4.60 -0.93
CA ASN A 200 15.88 -3.63 -0.17
C ASN A 200 16.73 -2.42 0.24
N ASN A 201 17.98 -2.62 0.65
CA ASN A 201 18.87 -1.50 0.95
C ASN A 201 19.25 -0.70 -0.30
N GLN A 202 19.38 -1.33 -1.48
CA GLN A 202 19.55 -0.60 -2.75
C GLN A 202 18.36 0.34 -3.02
N ILE A 203 17.12 -0.12 -2.79
CA ILE A 203 15.91 0.71 -2.93
C ILE A 203 15.91 1.85 -1.90
N ARG A 204 16.19 1.55 -0.62
CA ARG A 204 16.26 2.55 0.47
C ARG A 204 17.30 3.62 0.21
N ASP A 205 18.50 3.21 -0.22
CA ASP A 205 19.60 4.10 -0.54
C ASP A 205 19.23 5.03 -1.69
N TYR A 206 18.59 4.49 -2.73
CA TYR A 206 18.09 5.29 -3.86
C TYR A 206 17.03 6.29 -3.40
N CYS A 207 16.04 5.86 -2.62
CA CYS A 207 14.97 6.73 -2.15
C CYS A 207 15.51 7.86 -1.26
N THR A 208 16.43 7.53 -0.35
CA THR A 208 17.08 8.52 0.54
C THR A 208 17.93 9.50 -0.25
N ALA A 209 18.68 9.03 -1.25
CA ALA A 209 19.56 9.88 -2.05
C ALA A 209 18.82 10.84 -2.99
N ASN A 210 17.59 10.51 -3.36
CA ASN A 210 16.79 11.25 -4.35
C ASN A 210 15.47 11.80 -3.78
N ASP A 211 15.34 11.85 -2.44
CA ASP A 211 14.16 12.34 -1.72
C ASP A 211 12.84 11.70 -2.20
N LYS A 212 12.81 10.40 -2.43
CA LYS A 212 11.60 9.68 -2.91
C LYS A 212 10.63 9.35 -1.76
N ILE A 213 9.39 9.00 -2.10
CA ILE A 213 8.39 8.44 -1.18
C ILE A 213 8.56 6.93 -1.13
N LEU A 214 8.76 6.36 0.07
CA LEU A 214 9.01 4.93 0.26
C LEU A 214 8.00 4.31 1.23
N TYR A 215 7.37 3.22 0.80
CA TYR A 215 6.73 2.25 1.69
C TYR A 215 7.72 1.11 1.98
N ASP A 216 8.29 1.12 3.18
CA ASP A 216 9.35 0.18 3.57
C ASP A 216 8.76 -1.09 4.19
N PHE A 217 8.21 -1.94 3.31
CA PHE A 217 7.54 -3.17 3.71
C PHE A 217 8.45 -4.13 4.48
N ALA A 218 9.72 -4.27 4.08
CA ALA A 218 10.66 -5.15 4.76
C ALA A 218 11.02 -4.63 6.15
N ASP A 219 11.06 -3.31 6.33
CA ASP A 219 11.24 -2.74 7.65
C ASP A 219 10.02 -3.01 8.53
N ILE A 220 8.79 -2.76 8.05
CA ILE A 220 7.55 -3.06 8.78
C ILE A 220 7.50 -4.52 9.26
N GLU A 221 7.87 -5.48 8.42
CA GLU A 221 7.89 -6.90 8.81
C GLU A 221 9.07 -7.30 9.70
N SER A 222 10.12 -6.48 9.74
CA SER A 222 11.29 -6.72 10.60
C SER A 222 11.09 -6.23 12.04
N TYR A 223 9.99 -5.55 12.37
CA TYR A 223 9.78 -5.02 13.72
C TYR A 223 8.38 -5.34 14.24
N ASP A 224 8.29 -5.74 15.50
CA ASP A 224 7.00 -5.75 16.19
C ASP A 224 6.56 -4.33 16.59
N PRO A 225 5.29 -4.11 16.96
CA PRO A 225 4.80 -2.81 17.41
C PRO A 225 5.47 -2.25 18.68
N ASP A 226 6.20 -3.07 19.45
CA ASP A 226 6.99 -2.63 20.60
C ASP A 226 8.42 -2.17 20.18
N GLY A 227 8.77 -2.31 18.90
CA GLY A 227 10.06 -1.93 18.31
C GLY A 227 11.15 -2.99 18.47
N ASN A 228 10.81 -4.25 18.78
CA ASN A 228 11.78 -5.35 18.77
C ASN A 228 12.12 -5.72 17.33
N TYR A 229 13.42 -5.87 17.03
CA TYR A 229 13.93 -6.16 15.69
C TYR A 229 14.12 -7.66 15.43
N TYR A 230 13.57 -8.15 14.32
CA TYR A 230 13.57 -9.53 13.84
C TYR A 230 14.25 -9.64 12.46
N PRO A 231 15.59 -9.58 12.39
CA PRO A 231 16.33 -9.57 11.11
C PRO A 231 16.20 -10.85 10.26
N TYR A 232 15.67 -11.92 10.85
CA TYR A 232 15.50 -13.23 10.22
C TYR A 232 14.03 -13.66 10.20
N GLU A 233 13.10 -12.71 10.32
CA GLU A 233 11.68 -12.98 10.11
C GLU A 233 11.40 -13.35 8.64
N THR A 234 10.28 -14.01 8.40
CA THR A 234 9.82 -14.43 7.07
C THR A 234 8.39 -13.96 6.83
N ASP A 235 7.86 -14.29 5.66
CA ASP A 235 6.44 -14.16 5.28
C ASP A 235 5.45 -14.84 6.26
N TRP A 236 5.93 -15.71 7.15
CA TRP A 236 5.14 -16.32 8.22
C TRP A 236 4.81 -15.36 9.36
N CYS A 237 5.52 -14.23 9.46
CA CYS A 237 5.45 -13.28 10.56
C CYS A 237 5.34 -13.96 11.93
N ASN A 238 6.35 -14.72 12.33
CA ASN A 238 6.33 -15.49 13.58
C ASN A 238 6.09 -14.59 14.81
N TRP A 239 6.66 -13.38 14.82
CA TRP A 239 6.38 -12.43 15.90
C TRP A 239 4.94 -11.94 15.92
N CYS A 240 4.24 -11.87 14.77
CA CYS A 240 2.85 -11.40 14.70
C CYS A 240 1.92 -12.28 15.53
N GLU A 241 2.08 -13.61 15.47
CA GLU A 241 1.23 -14.55 16.20
C GLU A 241 1.41 -14.38 17.73
N ASP A 242 2.66 -14.34 18.19
CA ASP A 242 2.99 -14.14 19.61
C ASP A 242 2.50 -12.78 20.13
N TRP A 243 2.66 -11.73 19.32
CA TRP A 243 2.23 -10.38 19.66
C TRP A 243 0.69 -10.30 19.74
N CYS A 244 -0.03 -10.80 18.73
CA CYS A 244 -1.50 -10.84 18.73
C CYS A 244 -2.09 -11.72 19.84
N ALA A 245 -1.39 -12.79 20.26
CA ALA A 245 -1.84 -13.63 21.37
C ALA A 245 -1.81 -12.90 22.73
N SER A 246 -1.02 -11.83 22.84
CA SER A 246 -0.84 -11.06 24.08
C SER A 246 -1.45 -9.64 24.03
N HIS A 247 -1.87 -9.17 22.86
CA HIS A 247 -2.45 -7.85 22.64
C HIS A 247 -3.86 -7.96 22.04
N SER A 248 -4.82 -7.26 22.66
CA SER A 248 -6.18 -7.18 22.13
C SER A 248 -6.35 -5.91 21.31
N CYS A 249 -6.90 -6.02 20.10
CA CYS A 249 -7.41 -4.85 19.39
C CYS A 249 -8.48 -4.16 20.25
N PRO A 250 -8.43 -2.82 20.39
CA PRO A 250 -9.50 -2.09 21.04
C PRO A 250 -10.81 -2.40 20.33
N THR A 251 -11.79 -2.91 21.07
CA THR A 251 -13.16 -3.02 20.54
C THR A 251 -13.75 -1.62 20.53
N GLY A 252 -13.83 -1.01 19.35
CA GLY A 252 -14.57 0.23 19.11
C GLY A 252 -16.06 0.09 19.40
#